data_AF-A0A2N3VNX9-F1
#
_entry.id   AF-A0A2N3VNX9-F1
#
_cell.length_a   1.000
_cell.length_b   1.000
_cell.length_c   1.000
_cell.angle_alpha   90.00
_cell.angle_beta   90.00
_cell.angle_gamma   90.00
#
_symmetry.space_group_name_H-M   'P 1'
#
loop_
_entity.id
_entity.type
_entity.pdbx_description
1 polymer ?
#
loop_
_entity_poly.entity_id
_entity_poly.type
_entity_poly.pdbx_seq_one_letter_code
_entity_poly.pdbx_strand_id
1 'polypeptide(L)'
;MRFIIRADRDITVAFEPTAAEYALAPGRQIVVEWPEGGDDGMVSMEADDFVVTAPTGGYTRAWDAEGVEIYVGPESGPDAR
;
A
#
# COMPACT_ATOMS: atom_id res chain seq x y z
N MET A 1 -13.04 -1.83 -2.42
CA MET A 1 -12.99 -0.45 -1.85
C MET A 1 -11.84 0.32 -2.51
N ARG A 2 -11.95 1.64 -2.69
CA ARG A 2 -10.86 2.49 -3.21
C ARG A 2 -10.67 3.72 -2.35
N PHE A 3 -9.42 4.04 -1.99
CA PHE A 3 -9.07 5.18 -1.14
C PHE A 3 -7.71 5.78 -1.54
N ILE A 4 -7.37 6.92 -0.94
CA ILE A 4 -6.15 7.66 -1.24
C ILE A 4 -5.35 7.80 0.05
N ILE A 5 -4.05 7.50 -0.02
CA ILE A 5 -3.08 7.83 1.03
C ILE A 5 -2.31 9.07 0.59
N ARG A 6 -2.22 10.07 1.47
CA ARG A 6 -1.44 11.30 1.26
C ARG A 6 -0.48 11.46 2.42
N ALA A 7 0.76 11.76 2.09
CA ALA A 7 1.79 11.99 3.09
C ALA A 7 2.04 13.49 3.30
N ASP A 8 2.15 13.91 4.55
CA ASP A 8 2.61 15.25 4.95
C ASP A 8 4.09 15.27 5.36
N ARG A 9 4.68 14.09 5.54
CA ARG A 9 6.09 13.80 5.83
C ARG A 9 6.56 12.63 4.95
N ASP A 10 7.85 12.34 4.93
CA ASP A 10 8.34 11.09 4.33
C ASP A 10 7.79 9.91 5.13
N ILE A 11 7.10 8.99 4.45
CA ILE A 11 6.57 7.76 5.02
C ILE A 11 6.88 6.59 4.10
N THR A 12 6.95 5.38 4.66
CA THR A 12 6.88 4.16 3.87
C THR A 12 5.46 3.62 3.92
N VAL A 13 4.92 3.25 2.77
CA VAL A 13 3.68 2.47 2.71
C VAL A 13 4.06 1.01 2.53
N ALA A 14 3.73 0.19 3.53
CA ALA A 14 3.96 -1.25 3.52
C ALA A 14 2.65 -1.98 3.19
N PHE A 15 2.69 -2.90 2.23
CA PHE A 15 1.52 -3.68 1.81
C PHE A 15 1.63 -5.12 2.29
N GLU A 16 0.71 -5.51 3.16
CA GLU A 16 0.59 -6.87 3.68
C GLU A 16 -0.44 -7.68 2.88
N PRO A 17 -0.23 -8.99 2.66
CA PRO A 17 0.84 -9.84 3.22
C PRO A 17 2.14 -9.89 2.40
N THR A 18 2.28 -9.05 1.38
CA THR A 18 3.40 -9.11 0.41
C THR A 18 4.71 -8.52 0.91
N ALA A 19 4.68 -7.79 2.03
CA ALA A 19 5.74 -6.92 2.52
C ALA A 19 6.24 -5.89 1.47
N ALA A 20 5.40 -5.54 0.47
CA ALA A 20 5.79 -4.59 -0.56
C ALA A 20 5.93 -3.21 0.06
N GLU A 21 7.05 -2.53 -0.17
CA GLU A 21 7.28 -1.20 0.39
C GLU A 21 7.32 -0.13 -0.71
N TYR A 22 6.72 1.02 -0.42
CA TYR A 22 6.75 2.18 -1.30
C TYR A 22 7.02 3.46 -0.50
N ALA A 23 8.16 4.09 -0.77
CA ALA A 23 8.48 5.39 -0.17
C ALA A 23 7.59 6.49 -0.77
N LEU A 24 6.86 7.19 0.09
CA LEU A 24 5.96 8.27 -0.30
C LEU A 24 6.46 9.60 0.27
N ALA A 25 6.94 10.46 -0.61
CA ALA A 25 7.41 11.79 -0.27
C ALA A 25 6.25 12.74 0.13
N PRO A 26 6.52 13.78 0.93
CA PRO A 26 5.54 14.79 1.31
C PRO A 26 4.81 15.40 0.10
N GLY A 27 3.50 15.57 0.22
CA GLY A 27 2.65 16.16 -0.82
C GLY A 27 2.37 15.24 -2.02
N ARG A 28 2.95 14.03 -2.06
CA ARG A 28 2.59 12.99 -3.02
C ARG A 28 1.45 12.13 -2.48
N GLN A 29 0.81 11.39 -3.38
CA GLN A 29 -0.29 10.50 -3.05
C GLN A 29 -0.13 9.16 -3.75
N ILE A 30 -0.74 8.14 -3.16
CA ILE A 30 -1.03 6.89 -3.85
C ILE A 30 -2.52 6.62 -3.80
N VAL A 31 -3.02 5.96 -4.83
CA VAL A 31 -4.38 5.44 -4.87
C VAL A 31 -4.32 3.95 -4.59
N VAL A 32 -5.10 3.49 -3.63
CA VAL A 32 -5.16 2.09 -3.22
C VAL A 32 -6.54 1.53 -3.53
N GLU A 33 -6.57 0.32 -4.07
CA GLU A 33 -7.80 -0.41 -4.36
C GLU A 33 -7.73 -1.85 -3.86
N TRP A 34 -8.80 -2.26 -3.20
CA TRP A 34 -9.12 -3.65 -2.86
C TRP A 34 -10.24 -4.09 -3.81
N PRO A 35 -9.93 -4.79 -4.92
CA PRO A 35 -10.89 -5.08 -5.98
C PRO A 35 -11.97 -6.04 -5.51
N GLU A 36 -11.57 -7.11 -4.82
CA GLU A 36 -12.45 -8.15 -4.27
C GLU A 36 -11.79 -8.72 -3.00
N GLY A 37 -12.54 -8.79 -1.90
CA GLY A 37 -12.05 -9.19 -0.58
C GLY A 37 -13.07 -8.87 0.51
N GLY A 38 -12.93 -9.46 1.69
CA GLY A 38 -13.79 -9.18 2.85
C GLY A 38 -13.80 -7.70 3.24
N ASP A 39 -14.71 -7.31 4.13
CA ASP A 39 -14.74 -5.95 4.69
C ASP A 39 -13.67 -5.75 5.81
N ASP A 40 -12.70 -6.66 5.89
CA ASP A 40 -11.73 -6.79 6.99
C ASP A 40 -10.32 -6.28 6.64
N GLY A 41 -10.14 -5.67 5.48
CA GLY A 41 -8.90 -4.95 5.17
C GLY A 41 -8.64 -3.83 6.16
N MET A 42 -7.37 -3.55 6.45
CA MET A 42 -6.97 -2.59 7.47
C MET A 42 -5.94 -1.61 6.94
N VAL A 43 -6.05 -0.35 7.38
CA VAL A 43 -5.01 0.65 7.24
C VAL A 43 -4.61 1.11 8.64
N SER A 44 -3.37 0.89 9.04
CA SER A 44 -2.81 1.31 10.32
C SER A 44 -1.58 2.20 10.11
N MET A 45 -1.26 2.99 11.13
CA MET A 45 0.01 3.70 11.22
C MET A 45 0.83 3.00 12.29
N GLU A 46 1.96 2.44 11.90
CA GLU A 46 2.85 1.69 12.77
C GLU A 46 4.22 2.36 12.79
N ALA A 47 4.56 2.99 13.92
CA ALA A 47 5.70 3.90 14.02
C ALA A 47 5.67 5.01 12.94
N ASP A 48 6.49 4.89 11.90
CA ASP A 48 6.59 5.85 10.79
C ASP A 48 6.03 5.30 9.46
N ASP A 49 5.48 4.08 9.48
CA ASP A 49 4.96 3.40 8.30
C ASP A 49 3.44 3.39 8.26
N PHE A 50 2.88 3.53 7.05
CA PHE A 50 1.49 3.25 6.79
C PHE A 50 1.37 1.80 6.31
N VAL A 51 0.80 0.94 7.15
CA VAL A 51 0.58 -0.46 6.82
C VAL A 51 -0.80 -0.61 6.19
N VAL A 52 -0.83 -1.18 4.99
CA VAL A 52 -2.04 -1.48 4.22
C VAL A 52 -2.17 -2.99 4.13
N THR A 53 -3.05 -3.56 4.96
CA THR A 53 -3.34 -4.98 4.96
C THR A 53 -4.50 -5.27 4.01
N ALA A 54 -4.22 -6.08 2.98
CA ALA A 54 -5.25 -6.55 2.07
C ALA A 54 -6.34 -7.33 2.84
N PRO A 55 -7.63 -7.23 2.44
CA PRO A 55 -8.67 -8.05 3.02
C PRO A 55 -8.40 -9.55 2.89
N THR A 56 -9.00 -10.36 3.77
CA THR A 56 -8.80 -11.82 3.75
C THR A 56 -9.18 -12.41 2.39
N GLY A 57 -8.25 -13.16 1.79
CA GLY A 57 -8.42 -13.80 0.48
C GLY A 57 -8.34 -12.85 -0.72
N GLY A 58 -8.11 -11.55 -0.47
CA GLY A 58 -7.96 -10.53 -1.49
C GLY A 58 -6.51 -10.12 -1.73
N TYR A 59 -6.35 -9.05 -2.50
CA TYR A 59 -5.06 -8.43 -2.78
C TYR A 59 -5.22 -6.91 -2.89
N THR A 60 -4.09 -6.21 -2.78
CA THR A 60 -4.04 -4.75 -2.95
C THR A 60 -3.50 -4.40 -4.33
N ARG A 61 -4.15 -3.46 -5.01
CA ARG A 61 -3.58 -2.73 -6.14
C ARG A 61 -3.30 -1.31 -5.72
N ALA A 62 -2.20 -0.75 -6.21
CA ALA A 62 -1.83 0.62 -5.90
C ALA A 62 -1.30 1.34 -7.14
N TRP A 63 -1.54 2.64 -7.22
CA TRP A 63 -1.00 3.51 -8.26
C TRP A 63 -0.41 4.77 -7.63
N ASP A 64 0.67 5.27 -8.21
CA ASP A 64 1.24 6.54 -7.81
C ASP A 64 0.39 7.73 -8.29
N ALA A 65 0.87 8.95 -8.00
CA ALA A 65 0.21 10.18 -8.39
C ALA A 65 0.12 10.40 -9.92
N GLU A 66 0.94 9.70 -10.70
CA GLU A 66 0.97 9.75 -12.18
C GLU A 66 0.08 8.67 -12.80
N GLY A 67 -0.49 7.78 -11.97
CA GLY A 67 -1.33 6.67 -12.41
C GLY A 67 -0.52 5.44 -12.83
N VAL A 68 0.79 5.41 -12.55
CA VAL A 68 1.63 4.24 -12.78
C VAL A 68 1.33 3.22 -11.68
N GLU A 69 1.09 1.97 -12.08
CA GLU A 69 0.81 0.89 -11.14
C GLU A 69 2.07 0.52 -10.35
N ILE A 70 1.95 0.54 -9.03
CA ILE A 70 2.97 0.09 -8.09
C ILE A 70 2.83 -1.43 -7.97
N TYR A 71 3.92 -2.15 -8.18
CA TYR A 71 3.90 -3.60 -8.08
C TYR A 71 3.80 -4.04 -6.60
N VAL A 72 2.64 -4.61 -6.24
CA VAL A 72 2.36 -5.20 -4.93
C VAL A 72 2.26 -6.71 -5.08
N GLY A 73 3.36 -7.41 -4.85
CA GLY A 73 3.45 -8.86 -5.02
C GLY A 73 4.43 -9.50 -4.05
N PRO A 74 4.46 -10.83 -3.95
CA PRO A 74 5.36 -11.54 -3.03
C PRO A 74 6.85 -11.29 -3.29
N GLU A 75 7.20 -10.84 -4.50
CA GLU A 75 8.56 -10.42 -4.86
C GLU A 75 8.81 -8.91 -4.64
N SER A 76 7.94 -8.24 -3.88
CA SER A 76 8.12 -6.83 -3.52
C SER A 76 8.69 -6.65 -2.12
N GLY A 77 8.81 -7.73 -1.34
CA GLY A 77 9.33 -7.69 0.03
C GLY A 77 10.80 -7.27 0.10
N PRO A 78 11.30 -6.86 1.28
CA PRO A 78 12.72 -6.50 1.47
C PRO A 78 13.70 -7.64 1.15
N ASP A 79 13.21 -8.88 1.06
CA ASP A 79 13.97 -10.08 0.65
C ASP A 79 13.98 -10.34 -0.87
N ALA A 80 13.30 -9.52 -1.67
CA ALA A 80 13.29 -9.63 -3.12
C ALA A 80 14.66 -9.24 -3.71
N ARG A 81 15.23 -10.13 -4.53
CA ARG A 81 16.54 -9.95 -5.20
C ARG A 81 16.39 -9.66 -6.68
#